data_AF-A0A933J8V0-F1
#
_entry.id   AF-A0A933J8V0-F1
#
_cell.length_a   1.000
_cell.length_b   1.000
_cell.length_c   1.000
_cell.angle_alpha   90.00
_cell.angle_beta   90.00
_cell.angle_gamma   90.00
#
_symmetry.space_group_name_H-M   'P 1'
#
loop_
_entity.id
_entity.type
_entity.pdbx_description
1 polymer ?
#
loop_
_entity_poly.entity_id
_entity_poly.type
_entity_poly.pdbx_seq_one_letter_code
_entity_poly.pdbx_strand_id
1 'polypeptide(L)'
;MTHSLHRRGSVESLQNDFVVIVRSSIDVNRVGCGPKFQRIRQILHAVGPVNTGLAETGENMAHGLDVNAWLARTSDDTIICSVFSDKDKVRQVLEQIKAEDLGISITVSGVIDEVFGLAKGLGLKPHTVNLSLGVLGKTELLPPEEILDMTTMCGHSLIATELAQKLKAQVAAGKVT
;
A
#
# COMPACT_ATOMS: atom_id res chain seq x y z
N MET A 1 -9.23 5.09 8.42
CA MET A 1 -9.43 4.05 7.40
C MET A 1 -8.08 3.52 6.98
N THR A 2 -7.90 2.21 7.02
CA THR A 2 -6.64 1.54 6.70
C THR A 2 -6.67 1.06 5.25
N HIS A 3 -5.83 1.67 4.43
CA HIS A 3 -5.56 1.27 3.05
C HIS A 3 -4.76 -0.05 3.05
N SER A 4 -4.96 -0.92 2.05
CA SER A 4 -4.36 -2.28 1.96
C SER A 4 -4.51 -3.19 3.19
N LEU A 5 -5.66 -3.14 3.88
CA LEU A 5 -5.86 -3.83 5.16
C LEU A 5 -5.75 -5.36 5.05
N HIS A 6 -6.18 -5.93 3.93
CA HIS A 6 -6.30 -7.36 3.79
C HIS A 6 -5.80 -7.77 2.41
N ARG A 7 -4.63 -8.41 2.37
CA ARG A 7 -4.17 -9.15 1.19
C ARG A 7 -4.54 -10.60 1.36
N ARG A 8 -5.11 -11.17 0.32
CA ARG A 8 -5.45 -12.59 0.23
C ARG A 8 -4.57 -13.23 -0.85
N GLY A 9 -4.15 -14.47 -0.60
CA GLY A 9 -3.15 -15.17 -1.39
C GLY A 9 -2.27 -16.08 -0.53
N SER A 10 -1.41 -16.86 -1.17
CA SER A 10 -0.40 -17.67 -0.49
C SER A 10 0.80 -16.83 -0.08
N VAL A 11 1.68 -17.39 0.76
CA VAL A 11 2.93 -16.73 1.14
C VAL A 11 3.79 -16.48 -0.11
N GLU A 12 3.85 -17.45 -1.02
CA GLU A 12 4.63 -17.38 -2.25
C GLU A 12 4.09 -16.32 -3.21
N SER A 13 2.77 -16.14 -3.29
CA SER A 13 2.19 -15.08 -4.14
C SER A 13 2.40 -13.69 -3.56
N LEU A 14 2.49 -13.57 -2.22
CA LEU A 14 2.59 -12.29 -1.51
C LEU A 14 4.03 -11.89 -1.12
N GLN A 15 5.01 -12.77 -1.30
CA GLN A 15 6.40 -12.53 -0.87
C GLN A 15 7.06 -11.29 -1.52
N ASN A 16 6.52 -10.84 -2.66
CA ASN A 16 6.96 -9.66 -3.41
C ASN A 16 5.86 -8.59 -3.51
N ASP A 17 4.89 -8.54 -2.59
CA ASP A 17 3.89 -7.47 -2.53
C ASP A 17 4.02 -6.69 -1.22
N PHE A 18 4.68 -5.54 -1.30
CA PHE A 18 4.82 -4.63 -0.18
C PHE A 18 4.13 -3.30 -0.47
N VAL A 19 3.27 -2.86 0.46
CA VAL A 19 2.59 -1.57 0.36
C VAL A 19 3.06 -0.67 1.50
N VAL A 20 3.62 0.47 1.16
CA VAL A 20 3.98 1.52 2.12
C VAL A 20 2.94 2.62 2.05
N ILE A 21 2.26 2.87 3.18
CA ILE A 21 1.28 3.93 3.34
C ILE A 21 1.83 4.97 4.29
N VAL A 22 1.73 6.23 3.88
CA VAL A 22 2.21 7.38 4.63
C VAL A 22 1.02 8.28 4.93
N ARG A 23 0.82 8.58 6.22
CA ARG A 23 -0.30 9.43 6.64
C ARG A 23 0.03 10.21 7.91
N SER A 24 -0.49 11.43 7.99
CA SER A 24 -0.54 12.19 9.24
C SER A 24 -1.73 11.72 10.09
N SER A 25 -1.65 11.95 11.39
CA SER A 25 -2.76 11.79 12.31
C SER A 25 -3.47 13.12 12.49
N ILE A 26 -4.79 13.08 12.35
CA ILE A 26 -5.65 14.22 12.66
C ILE A 26 -5.43 14.58 14.14
N ASP A 27 -5.38 15.89 14.42
CA ASP A 27 -5.14 16.47 15.75
C ASP A 27 -3.77 16.23 16.39
N VAL A 28 -2.85 15.50 15.73
CA VAL A 28 -1.51 15.22 16.26
C VAL A 28 -0.43 15.93 15.46
N ASN A 29 -0.35 15.65 14.16
CA ASN A 29 0.77 16.10 13.31
C ASN A 29 0.34 16.43 11.87
N ARG A 30 -0.95 16.68 11.63
CA ARG A 30 -1.49 17.06 10.31
C ARG A 30 -1.14 18.50 9.91
N VAL A 31 -1.22 19.45 10.83
CA VAL A 31 -1.01 20.87 10.50
C VAL A 31 0.46 21.12 10.14
N GLY A 32 0.71 21.66 8.95
CA GLY A 32 2.03 22.02 8.45
C GLY A 32 2.91 20.84 8.02
N CYS A 33 2.33 19.65 7.81
CA CYS A 33 3.11 18.46 7.43
C CYS A 33 3.36 18.32 5.93
N GLY A 34 2.78 19.17 5.08
CA GLY A 34 2.99 19.18 3.63
C GLY A 34 4.45 19.04 3.18
N PRO A 35 5.42 19.83 3.72
CA PRO A 35 6.83 19.68 3.39
C PRO A 35 7.43 18.33 3.78
N LYS A 36 6.95 17.72 4.87
CA LYS A 36 7.39 16.39 5.31
C LYS A 36 6.90 15.31 4.34
N PHE A 37 5.65 15.41 3.89
CA PHE A 37 5.14 14.52 2.83
C PHE A 37 5.93 14.68 1.54
N GLN A 38 6.25 15.91 1.14
CA GLN A 38 7.09 16.18 -0.03
C GLN A 38 8.44 15.45 0.08
N ARG A 39 9.08 15.53 1.24
CA ARG A 39 10.35 14.84 1.49
C ARG A 39 10.20 13.31 1.42
N ILE A 40 9.15 12.75 2.02
CA ILE A 40 8.88 11.31 1.96
C ILE A 40 8.63 10.86 0.52
N ARG A 41 7.94 11.67 -0.30
CA ARG A 41 7.76 11.39 -1.74
C ARG A 41 9.08 11.29 -2.48
N GLN A 42 10.02 12.20 -2.18
CA GLN A 42 11.37 12.16 -2.77
C GLN A 42 12.11 10.87 -2.37
N ILE A 43 12.06 10.48 -1.09
CA ILE A 43 12.66 9.23 -0.60
C ILE A 43 12.06 8.03 -1.34
N LEU A 44 10.72 7.94 -1.38
CA LEU A 44 10.01 6.86 -2.06
C LEU A 44 10.42 6.79 -3.53
N HIS A 45 10.34 7.91 -4.25
CA HIS A 45 10.67 7.98 -5.67
C HIS A 45 12.13 7.60 -5.95
N ALA A 46 13.07 8.08 -5.15
CA ALA A 46 14.49 7.79 -5.31
C ALA A 46 14.80 6.28 -5.18
N VAL A 47 14.07 5.57 -4.33
CA VAL A 47 14.22 4.11 -4.18
C VAL A 47 13.54 3.32 -5.31
N GLY A 48 12.57 3.93 -6.00
CA GLY A 48 11.96 3.38 -7.21
C GLY A 48 10.88 2.33 -6.92
N PRO A 49 9.66 2.75 -6.53
CA PRO A 49 8.51 1.87 -6.36
C PRO A 49 8.02 1.36 -7.72
N VAL A 50 7.35 0.20 -7.72
CA VAL A 50 6.72 -0.33 -8.95
C VAL A 50 5.43 0.40 -9.30
N ASN A 51 4.78 0.99 -8.29
CA ASN A 51 3.65 1.88 -8.49
C ASN A 51 3.54 2.85 -7.31
N THR A 52 2.96 4.02 -7.55
CA THR A 52 2.62 4.99 -6.52
C THR A 52 1.38 5.75 -6.95
N GLY A 53 0.53 6.11 -6.00
CA GLY A 53 -0.72 6.81 -6.27
C GLY A 53 -1.09 7.85 -5.23
N LEU A 54 -2.13 8.61 -5.58
CA LEU A 54 -2.78 9.62 -4.77
C LEU A 54 -4.20 9.16 -4.46
N ALA A 55 -4.52 9.02 -3.18
CA ALA A 55 -5.87 8.62 -2.78
C ALA A 55 -6.91 9.70 -3.11
N GLU A 56 -6.50 10.97 -3.20
CA GLU A 56 -7.38 12.12 -3.40
C GLU A 56 -7.86 12.24 -4.85
N THR A 57 -7.01 11.92 -5.83
CA THR A 57 -7.32 11.99 -7.25
C THR A 57 -7.64 10.63 -7.87
N GLY A 58 -7.24 9.54 -7.22
CA GLY A 58 -7.34 8.19 -7.76
C GLY A 58 -6.28 7.87 -8.83
N GLU A 59 -5.38 8.81 -9.13
CA GLU A 59 -4.31 8.63 -10.11
C GLU A 59 -3.17 7.79 -9.54
N ASN A 60 -2.52 7.01 -10.41
CA ASN A 60 -1.31 6.26 -10.09
C ASN A 60 -0.38 6.18 -11.30
N MET A 61 0.83 5.66 -11.14
CA MET A 61 1.82 5.58 -12.23
C MET A 61 1.32 4.78 -13.43
N ALA A 62 0.50 3.74 -13.22
CA ALA A 62 -0.10 2.97 -14.31
C ALA A 62 -1.18 3.74 -15.08
N HIS A 63 -1.74 4.81 -14.51
CA HIS A 63 -2.70 5.71 -15.15
C HIS A 63 -2.10 7.07 -15.53
N GLY A 64 -0.78 7.16 -15.67
CA GLY A 64 -0.10 8.36 -16.19
C GLY A 64 0.10 9.48 -15.18
N LEU A 65 0.17 9.17 -13.88
CA LEU A 65 0.52 10.15 -12.84
C LEU A 65 1.77 10.96 -13.23
N ASP A 66 1.66 12.29 -13.26
CA ASP A 66 2.80 13.17 -13.40
C ASP A 66 3.63 13.14 -12.11
N VAL A 67 4.77 12.45 -12.19
CA VAL A 67 5.70 12.26 -11.06
C VAL A 67 6.25 13.59 -10.57
N ASN A 68 6.48 14.58 -11.44
CA ASN A 68 7.01 15.88 -11.02
C ASN A 68 5.95 16.67 -10.24
N ALA A 69 4.72 16.70 -10.73
CA ALA A 69 3.59 17.28 -10.00
C ALA A 69 3.36 16.57 -8.65
N TRP A 70 3.48 15.24 -8.64
CA TRP A 70 3.40 14.44 -7.43
C TRP A 70 4.51 14.79 -6.43
N LEU A 71 5.77 14.92 -6.87
CA LEU A 71 6.91 15.32 -6.03
C LEU A 71 6.80 16.76 -5.52
N ALA A 72 6.19 17.67 -6.28
CA ALA A 72 6.08 19.09 -5.92
C ALA A 72 4.95 19.39 -4.92
N ARG A 73 3.97 18.50 -4.76
CA ARG A 73 2.75 18.79 -4.00
C ARG A 73 2.93 18.70 -2.48
N THR A 74 2.57 19.78 -1.77
CA THR A 74 2.76 19.98 -0.33
C THR A 74 1.42 20.18 0.42
N SER A 75 0.52 19.19 0.35
CA SER A 75 -0.77 19.28 1.05
C SER A 75 -0.73 18.52 2.38
N ASP A 76 -1.32 19.10 3.43
CA ASP A 76 -1.48 18.47 4.75
C ASP A 76 -2.47 17.30 4.74
N ASP A 77 -3.31 17.21 3.70
CA ASP A 77 -4.37 16.21 3.54
C ASP A 77 -3.93 15.00 2.72
N THR A 78 -2.62 14.85 2.59
CA THR A 78 -1.99 13.84 1.73
C THR A 78 -2.08 12.44 2.33
N ILE A 79 -2.47 11.47 1.49
CA ILE A 79 -2.26 10.03 1.71
C ILE A 79 -1.37 9.51 0.58
N ILE A 80 -0.19 9.01 0.93
CA ILE A 80 0.72 8.40 -0.05
C ILE A 80 0.59 6.89 0.04
N CYS A 81 0.40 6.24 -1.10
CA CYS A 81 0.50 4.80 -1.24
C CYS A 81 1.57 4.48 -2.28
N SER A 82 2.62 3.76 -1.88
CA SER A 82 3.68 3.29 -2.76
C SER A 82 3.82 1.77 -2.63
N VAL A 83 3.96 1.10 -3.77
CA VAL A 83 4.06 -0.36 -3.85
C VAL A 83 5.48 -0.73 -4.27
N PHE A 84 6.04 -1.74 -3.61
CA PHE A 84 7.37 -2.29 -3.89
C PHE A 84 7.27 -3.79 -4.10
N SER A 85 8.03 -4.29 -5.07
CA SER A 85 8.17 -5.72 -5.35
C SER A 85 9.44 -6.34 -4.78
N ASP A 86 10.14 -5.61 -3.92
CA ASP A 86 11.45 -5.95 -3.39
C ASP A 86 11.57 -5.45 -1.95
N LYS A 87 11.82 -6.37 -1.02
CA LYS A 87 11.96 -6.08 0.40
C LYS A 87 13.17 -5.20 0.72
N ASP A 88 14.25 -5.27 -0.05
CA ASP A 88 15.44 -4.45 0.16
C ASP A 88 15.18 -2.98 -0.18
N LYS A 89 14.27 -2.72 -1.12
CA LYS A 89 13.78 -1.35 -1.37
C LYS A 89 12.96 -0.83 -0.20
N VAL A 90 12.06 -1.66 0.36
CA VAL A 90 11.30 -1.28 1.56
C VAL A 90 12.24 -0.97 2.73
N ARG A 91 13.29 -1.79 2.93
CA ARG A 91 14.34 -1.55 3.92
C ARG A 91 14.98 -0.17 3.75
N GLN A 92 15.40 0.17 2.52
CA GLN A 92 16.03 1.47 2.22
C GLN A 92 15.11 2.66 2.48
N VAL A 93 13.82 2.54 2.14
CA VAL A 93 12.81 3.57 2.44
C VAL A 93 12.70 3.78 3.95
N LEU A 94 12.50 2.70 4.70
CA LEU A 94 12.35 2.77 6.16
C LEU A 94 13.61 3.31 6.85
N GLU A 95 14.80 2.93 6.37
CA GLU A 95 16.08 3.41 6.86
C GLU A 95 16.21 4.94 6.69
N GLN A 96 15.90 5.46 5.49
CA GLN A 96 15.96 6.91 5.23
C GLN A 96 14.91 7.69 6.02
N ILE A 97 13.66 7.22 6.07
CA ILE A 97 12.60 7.87 6.84
C ILE A 97 12.95 7.89 8.34
N LYS A 98 13.52 6.80 8.86
CA LYS A 98 13.99 6.73 10.25
C LYS A 98 15.11 7.74 10.51
N ALA A 99 16.09 7.82 9.60
CA ALA A 99 17.22 8.73 9.76
C ALA A 99 16.81 10.21 9.76
N GLU A 100 15.77 10.56 9.01
CA GLU A 100 15.27 11.94 8.91
C GLU A 100 14.23 12.32 9.99
N ASP A 101 13.74 11.35 10.77
CA ASP A 101 12.79 11.53 11.87
C ASP A 101 11.65 12.53 11.56
N LEU A 102 11.00 12.31 10.41
CA LEU A 102 9.99 13.25 9.90
C LEU A 102 8.73 13.29 10.76
N GLY A 103 8.56 12.34 11.69
CA GLY A 103 7.43 12.30 12.63
C GLY A 103 6.08 12.05 11.96
N ILE A 104 6.06 11.32 10.83
CA ILE A 104 4.86 10.93 10.08
C ILE A 104 4.64 9.42 10.22
N SER A 105 3.38 8.99 10.32
CA SER A 105 3.06 7.57 10.46
C SER A 105 3.33 6.82 9.17
N ILE A 106 4.03 5.69 9.29
CA ILE A 106 4.31 4.75 8.20
C ILE A 106 3.65 3.41 8.54
N THR A 107 2.85 2.91 7.61
CA THR A 107 2.29 1.56 7.65
C THR A 107 2.92 0.74 6.52
N VAL A 108 3.38 -0.46 6.83
CA VAL A 108 3.90 -1.40 5.84
C VAL A 108 3.02 -2.65 5.86
N SER A 109 2.43 -2.96 4.71
CA SER A 109 1.72 -4.21 4.47
C SER A 109 2.62 -5.17 3.69
N GLY A 110 2.59 -6.45 4.04
CA GLY A 110 3.37 -7.52 3.41
C GLY A 110 3.28 -8.80 4.24
N VAL A 111 4.00 -9.85 3.84
CA VAL A 111 4.13 -11.07 4.65
C VAL A 111 4.70 -10.70 6.02
N ILE A 112 4.02 -11.11 7.09
CA ILE A 112 4.26 -10.57 8.43
C ILE A 112 5.68 -10.83 8.93
N ASP A 113 6.21 -12.03 8.70
CA ASP A 113 7.56 -12.40 9.14
C ASP A 113 8.63 -11.57 8.42
N GLU A 114 8.44 -11.28 7.14
CA GLU A 114 9.35 -10.42 6.37
C GLU A 114 9.31 -8.98 6.89
N VAL A 115 8.12 -8.42 7.13
CA VAL A 115 7.97 -7.05 7.65
C VAL A 115 8.57 -6.92 9.06
N PHE A 116 8.34 -7.90 9.94
CA PHE A 116 8.95 -7.92 11.27
C PHE A 116 10.47 -8.13 11.21
N GLY A 117 10.96 -8.93 10.27
CA GLY A 117 12.39 -9.10 9.99
C GLY A 117 13.06 -7.77 9.61
N LEU A 118 12.44 -7.02 8.69
CA LEU A 118 12.89 -5.68 8.31
C LEU A 118 12.90 -4.71 9.50
N ALA A 119 11.80 -4.66 10.26
CA ALA A 119 11.69 -3.78 11.42
C ALA A 119 12.78 -4.09 12.45
N LYS A 120 13.00 -5.38 12.77
CA LYS A 120 14.05 -5.83 13.70
C LYS A 120 15.44 -5.46 13.19
N GLY A 121 15.73 -5.70 11.91
CA GLY A 121 17.03 -5.35 11.30
C GLY A 121 17.34 -3.85 11.35
N LEU A 122 16.30 -3.01 11.30
CA LEU A 122 16.42 -1.56 11.41
C LEU A 122 16.30 -1.05 12.85
N GLY A 123 16.12 -1.91 13.85
CA GLY A 123 15.86 -1.51 15.24
C GLY A 123 14.55 -0.72 15.42
N LEU A 124 13.60 -0.90 14.52
CA LEU A 124 12.25 -0.33 14.60
C LEU A 124 11.35 -1.26 15.43
N LYS A 125 10.44 -0.66 16.19
CA LYS A 125 9.42 -1.38 16.96
C LYS A 125 8.05 -1.06 16.39
N PRO A 126 7.39 -2.01 15.69
CA PRO A 126 6.01 -1.82 15.26
C PRO A 126 5.11 -1.51 16.46
N HIS A 127 4.33 -0.43 16.37
CA HIS A 127 3.46 0.01 17.46
C HIS A 127 2.11 -0.73 17.47
N THR A 128 1.59 -1.06 16.29
CA THR A 128 0.35 -1.80 16.08
C THR A 128 0.55 -2.77 14.93
N VAL A 129 -0.15 -3.90 14.98
CA VAL A 129 -0.24 -4.86 13.89
C VAL A 129 -1.72 -5.12 13.58
N ASN A 130 -2.02 -5.32 12.30
CA ASN A 130 -3.31 -5.86 11.88
C ASN A 130 -3.06 -7.22 11.21
N LEU A 131 -3.70 -8.27 11.72
CA LEU A 131 -3.64 -9.61 11.15
C LEU A 131 -5.06 -10.03 10.81
N SER A 132 -5.27 -10.46 9.58
CA SER A 132 -6.53 -11.10 9.23
C SER A 132 -6.46 -12.59 9.55
N LEU A 133 -7.47 -13.07 10.28
CA LEU A 133 -7.62 -14.48 10.64
C LEU A 133 -8.42 -15.27 9.58
N GLY A 134 -8.78 -14.63 8.48
CA GLY A 134 -9.60 -15.23 7.42
C GLY A 134 -11.11 -15.16 7.70
N VAL A 135 -11.86 -15.98 6.96
CA VAL A 135 -13.34 -16.03 7.02
C VAL A 135 -13.77 -17.32 7.71
N LEU A 136 -14.62 -17.21 8.73
CA LEU A 136 -15.23 -18.34 9.41
C LEU A 136 -16.69 -18.50 8.94
N GLY A 137 -17.09 -19.72 8.58
CA GLY A 137 -18.46 -20.05 8.20
C GLY A 137 -18.54 -20.84 6.90
N LYS A 138 -19.58 -20.58 6.09
CA LYS A 138 -19.84 -21.24 4.80
C LYS A 138 -18.90 -20.73 3.70
N THR A 139 -17.61 -21.05 3.80
CA THR A 139 -16.58 -20.60 2.86
C THR A 139 -16.80 -21.10 1.44
N GLU A 140 -17.57 -22.17 1.26
CA GLU A 140 -18.00 -22.70 -0.04
C GLU A 140 -18.91 -21.75 -0.83
N LEU A 141 -19.52 -20.76 -0.17
CA LEU A 141 -20.32 -19.72 -0.81
C LEU A 141 -19.49 -18.52 -1.25
N LEU A 142 -18.21 -18.47 -0.89
CA LEU A 142 -17.34 -17.37 -1.29
C LEU A 142 -17.02 -17.47 -2.78
N PRO A 143 -16.77 -16.32 -3.44
CA PRO A 143 -16.19 -16.29 -4.77
C PRO A 143 -14.89 -17.11 -4.85
N PRO A 144 -14.48 -17.55 -6.06
CA PRO A 144 -13.17 -18.17 -6.26
C PRO A 144 -12.03 -17.29 -5.74
N GLU A 145 -10.93 -17.92 -5.29
CA GLU A 145 -9.81 -17.25 -4.61
C GLU A 145 -9.28 -16.05 -5.41
N GLU A 146 -9.05 -16.23 -6.71
CA GLU A 146 -8.63 -15.18 -7.64
C GLU A 146 -9.52 -13.93 -7.65
N ILE A 147 -10.83 -14.08 -7.37
CA ILE A 147 -11.76 -12.95 -7.27
C ILE A 147 -11.64 -12.32 -5.89
N LEU A 148 -11.51 -13.12 -4.84
CA LEU A 148 -11.31 -12.63 -3.48
C LEU A 148 -10.00 -11.85 -3.35
N ASP A 149 -8.92 -12.28 -4.00
CA ASP A 149 -7.64 -11.58 -4.02
C ASP A 149 -7.78 -10.13 -4.51
N MET A 150 -8.69 -9.90 -5.48
CA MET A 150 -8.98 -8.57 -5.99
C MET A 150 -9.98 -7.80 -5.11
N THR A 151 -11.08 -8.42 -4.70
CA THR A 151 -12.18 -7.71 -4.03
C THR A 151 -11.89 -7.41 -2.57
N THR A 152 -11.01 -8.18 -1.93
CA THR A 152 -10.76 -8.05 -0.49
C THR A 152 -9.56 -7.16 -0.15
N MET A 153 -8.82 -6.63 -1.13
CA MET A 153 -7.59 -5.84 -0.95
C MET A 153 -7.69 -4.71 0.09
N CYS A 154 -8.82 -4.00 0.14
CA CYS A 154 -9.03 -2.90 1.07
C CYS A 154 -9.64 -3.34 2.42
N GLY A 155 -9.99 -4.63 2.57
CA GLY A 155 -10.66 -5.22 3.73
C GLY A 155 -12.16 -4.96 3.81
N HIS A 156 -12.70 -4.06 2.98
CA HIS A 156 -14.12 -3.66 3.02
C HIS A 156 -14.98 -4.34 1.95
N SER A 157 -14.37 -5.05 0.99
CA SER A 157 -15.07 -5.73 -0.10
C SER A 157 -16.00 -4.82 -0.91
N LEU A 158 -15.55 -3.58 -1.18
CA LEU A 158 -16.34 -2.56 -1.90
C LEU A 158 -16.35 -2.76 -3.42
N ILE A 159 -15.63 -3.75 -3.95
CA ILE A 159 -15.63 -4.11 -5.36
C ILE A 159 -16.58 -5.28 -5.54
N ALA A 160 -17.60 -5.12 -6.39
CA ALA A 160 -18.54 -6.17 -6.71
C ALA A 160 -17.84 -7.38 -7.37
N THR A 161 -18.17 -8.58 -6.92
CA THR A 161 -17.64 -9.85 -7.43
C THR A 161 -17.84 -9.99 -8.94
N GLU A 162 -19.05 -9.68 -9.43
CA GLU A 162 -19.43 -9.79 -10.83
C GLU A 162 -18.66 -8.81 -11.71
N LEU A 163 -18.29 -7.65 -11.17
CA LEU A 163 -17.45 -6.67 -11.87
C LEU A 163 -16.04 -7.21 -12.06
N ALA A 164 -15.44 -7.78 -11.02
CA ALA A 164 -14.11 -8.39 -11.09
C ALA A 164 -14.09 -9.55 -12.10
N GLN A 165 -15.10 -10.43 -12.06
CA GLN A 165 -15.25 -11.53 -13.02
C GLN A 165 -15.37 -11.04 -14.46
N LYS A 166 -16.22 -10.03 -14.70
CA LYS A 166 -16.42 -9.44 -16.02
C LYS A 166 -15.13 -8.83 -16.56
N LEU A 167 -14.41 -8.04 -15.76
CA LEU A 167 -13.16 -7.42 -16.17
C LEU A 167 -12.09 -8.47 -16.47
N LYS A 168 -11.95 -9.50 -15.62
CA LYS A 168 -11.05 -10.62 -15.88
C LYS A 168 -11.32 -11.27 -17.24
N ALA A 169 -12.58 -11.55 -17.55
CA ALA A 169 -12.96 -12.15 -18.83
C ALA A 169 -12.67 -11.22 -20.02
N GLN A 170 -12.85 -9.90 -19.85
CA GLN A 170 -12.54 -8.92 -20.89
C GLN A 170 -11.04 -8.80 -21.15
N VAL A 171 -10.20 -8.84 -20.11
CA VAL A 171 -8.72 -8.85 -20.23
C VAL A 171 -8.28 -10.12 -20.98
N ALA A 172 -8.76 -11.29 -20.56
CA ALA A 172 -8.43 -12.56 -21.23
C ALA A 172 -8.85 -12.59 -22.71
N ALA A 173 -9.91 -11.86 -23.06
CA ALA A 173 -10.39 -11.71 -24.44
C ALA A 173 -9.72 -10.56 -25.21
N GLY A 174 -8.77 -9.84 -24.62
CA GLY A 174 -8.09 -8.69 -25.25
C GLY A 174 -8.98 -7.48 -25.51
N LYS A 175 -10.14 -7.38 -24.83
CA LYS A 175 -11.09 -6.27 -25.00
C LYS A 175 -10.71 -5.03 -24.19
N VAL A 176 -9.98 -5.23 -23.10
CA VAL A 176 -9.41 -4.19 -22.23
C VAL A 176 -8.00 -4.63 -21.83
N THR A 177 -7.14 -3.67 -21.50
CA THR A 177 -5.72 -3.86 -21.12
C THR A 177 -5.51 -3.54 -19.66
#